data_AF-A0A3C0VTF1-F1
#
_entry.id   AF-A0A3C0VTF1-F1
#
_cell.length_a   1.000
_cell.length_b   1.000
_cell.length_c   1.000
_cell.angle_alpha   90.00
_cell.angle_beta   90.00
_cell.angle_gamma   90.00
#
_symmetry.space_group_name_H-M   'P 1'
#
loop_
_entity.id
_entity.type
_entity.pdbx_description
1 polymer ?
#
loop_
_entity_poly.entity_id
_entity_poly.type
_entity_poly.pdbx_seq_one_letter_code
_entity_poly.pdbx_strand_id
1 'polypeptide(L)' 'VALNTCQIKTGAPSRSERVAKYNQLLRIEEQLGDSAVYPGMNAFHVKK' A
#
# COMPACT_ATOMS: atom_id res chain seq x y z
N VAL A 1 6.12 0.90 4.49
CA VAL A 1 5.30 0.93 5.73
C VAL A 1 5.97 0.29 6.95
N ALA A 2 6.70 -0.82 6.84
CA ALA A 2 7.73 -1.13 7.84
C ALA A 2 8.87 -1.90 7.18
N LEU A 3 8.50 -2.96 6.46
CA LEU A 3 9.40 -3.79 5.67
C LEU A 3 9.52 -3.36 4.20
N ASN A 4 8.87 -2.25 3.83
CA ASN A 4 8.86 -1.71 2.46
C ASN A 4 8.64 -2.77 1.36
N THR A 5 7.69 -3.68 1.57
CA THR A 5 7.41 -4.81 0.67
C THR A 5 6.76 -4.43 -0.66
N CYS A 6 6.40 -3.15 -0.86
CA CYS A 6 5.78 -2.56 -2.05
C CYS A 6 4.41 -3.13 -2.49
N GLN A 7 4.01 -4.31 -2.00
CA GLN A 7 2.76 -4.98 -2.36
C GLN A 7 2.04 -5.49 -1.11
N ILE A 8 0.71 -5.50 -1.18
CA ILE A 8 -0.18 -6.07 -0.17
C ILE A 8 -1.36 -6.75 -0.86
N LYS A 9 -1.74 -7.94 -0.40
CA LYS A 9 -2.93 -8.66 -0.88
C LYS A 9 -3.91 -8.82 0.27
N THR A 10 -4.94 -7.96 0.31
CA THR A 10 -5.93 -7.93 1.40
C THR A 10 -7.38 -8.12 0.94
N GLY A 11 -7.58 -8.62 -0.29
CA GLY A 11 -8.89 -8.95 -0.86
C GLY A 11 -9.67 -7.75 -1.39
N ALA A 12 -10.92 -7.97 -1.81
CA ALA A 12 -11.76 -6.91 -2.38
C ALA A 12 -12.19 -5.85 -1.33
N PRO A 13 -12.33 -4.57 -1.72
CA PRO A 13 -12.69 -3.47 -0.83
C PRO A 13 -14.20 -3.41 -0.54
N SER A 14 -14.75 -4.45 0.10
CA SER A 14 -16.20 -4.53 0.37
C SER A 14 -16.54 -4.86 1.83
N ARG A 15 -15.68 -5.62 2.50
CA ARG A 15 -15.87 -6.03 3.90
C ARG A 15 -15.07 -5.11 4.81
N SER A 16 -15.66 -4.68 5.93
CA SER A 16 -15.05 -3.70 6.84
C SER A 16 -13.65 -4.10 7.32
N GLU A 17 -13.40 -5.39 7.58
CA GLU A 17 -12.09 -5.91 7.96
C GLU A 17 -10.99 -5.65 6.91
N ARG A 18 -11.36 -5.66 5.62
CA ARG A 18 -10.45 -5.42 4.47
C ARG A 18 -10.32 -3.94 4.20
N VAL A 19 -11.45 -3.22 4.22
CA VAL A 19 -11.49 -1.76 4.07
C VAL A 19 -10.64 -1.07 5.15
N ALA A 20 -10.64 -1.58 6.38
CA ALA A 20 -9.79 -1.08 7.45
C ALA A 20 -8.29 -1.10 7.09
N LYS A 21 -7.82 -2.12 6.35
CA LYS A 21 -6.43 -2.19 5.88
C LYS A 21 -6.12 -1.12 4.84
N TYR A 22 -7.03 -0.90 3.89
CA TYR A 22 -6.90 0.19 2.90
C TYR A 22 -6.94 1.56 3.55
N ASN A 23 -7.88 1.80 4.47
CA ASN A 23 -7.98 3.06 5.20
C ASN A 23 -6.73 3.35 6.03
N GLN A 24 -6.10 2.31 6.58
CA GLN A 24 -4.85 2.49 7.30
C GLN A 24 -3.71 2.91 6.36
N LEU A 25 -3.66 2.39 5.13
CA LEU A 25 -2.67 2.83 4.14
C LEU A 25 -2.89 4.30 3.75
N LEU A 26 -4.14 4.73 3.58
CA LEU A 26 -4.47 6.15 3.32
C LEU A 26 -4.00 7.05 4.48
N ARG A 27 -4.22 6.64 5.73
CA ARG A 27 -3.72 7.38 6.91
C ARG A 27 -2.19 7.44 6.95
N ILE A 28 -1.51 6.36 6.59
CA ILE A 28 -0.04 6.33 6.56
C ILE A 28 0.49 7.24 5.44
N GLU A 29 -0.16 7.25 4.28
CA GLU A 29 0.15 8.16 3.18
C GLU A 29 -0.03 9.62 3.61
N GLU A 30 -1.15 9.95 4.25
CA GLU A 30 -1.41 11.28 4.81
C GLU A 30 -0.37 11.70 5.86
N GLN A 31 0.04 10.78 6.75
CA GLN A 31 1.06 11.04 7.76
C GLN A 31 2.46 11.25 7.16
N LEU A 32 2.79 10.58 6.06
CA LEU A 32 4.07 10.71 5.37
C LEU A 32 4.15 11.97 4.50
N GLY A 33 3.01 12.48 4.04
CA GLY A 33 2.94 13.68 3.19
C GLY A 33 3.87 13.56 1.98
N ASP A 34 4.75 14.54 1.80
CA ASP A 34 5.71 14.58 0.67
C ASP A 34 6.73 13.43 0.66
N SER A 35 6.89 12.71 1.78
CA SER A 35 7.77 11.54 1.86
C SER A 35 7.09 10.24 1.42
N ALA A 36 5.79 10.25 1.15
CA ALA A 36 5.06 9.08 0.68
C ALA A 36 5.44 8.74 -0.78
N VAL A 37 5.78 7.48 -1.04
CA VAL A 37 6.13 7.02 -2.39
C VAL A 37 5.29 5.81 -2.76
N TYR A 38 4.54 5.94 -3.87
CA TYR A 38 3.84 4.83 -4.50
C TYR A 38 4.76 4.12 -5.50
N PRO A 39 5.14 2.85 -5.28
CA PRO A 39 6.16 2.17 -6.09
C PRO A 39 5.72 1.84 -7.52
N GLY A 40 4.41 1.81 -7.82
CA GLY A 40 3.90 1.51 -9.16
C GLY A 40 4.52 0.23 -9.77
N MET A 41 5.04 0.32 -10.99
CA MET A 41 5.70 -0.81 -11.66
C MET A 41 7.02 -1.24 -11.01
N ASN A 42 7.68 -0.35 -10.25
CA ASN A 42 8.90 -0.70 -9.52
C ASN A 42 8.63 -1.69 -8.38
N ALA A 43 7.36 -1.93 -8.04
CA ALA A 43 6.98 -3.00 -7.12
C ALA A 43 7.24 -4.40 -7.69
N PHE A 44 7.39 -4.54 -9.01
CA PHE A 44 7.61 -5.81 -9.69
C PHE A 44 9.07 -5.96 -10.14
N HIS A 45 9.77 -6.95 -9.62
CA HIS A 45 11.12 -7.31 -10.07
C HIS A 45 11.08 -8.20 -11.31
N VAL A 46 10.56 -7.67 -12.42
CA VAL A 46 10.53 -8.38 -13.71
C VAL A 46 11.80 -8.05 -14.48
N LYS A 47 12.67 -9.05 -14.69
CA LYS A 47 13.74 -8.96 -15.69
C LYS A 47 13.10 -9.11 -17.08
N LYS A 48 13.46 -8.22 -18.00
CA LYS A 48 13.17 -8.39 -19.43
C LYS A 48 13.92 -9.60 -19.98
#